data_AF-A0A941EYP9-F1
#
_entry.id   AF-A0A941EYP9-F1
#
_cell.length_a   1.000
_cell.length_b   1.000
_cell.length_c   1.000
_cell.angle_alpha   90.00
_cell.angle_beta   90.00
_cell.angle_gamma   90.00
#
_symmetry.space_group_name_H-M   'P 1'
#
loop_
_entity.id
_entity.type
_entity.pdbx_description
1 polymer ?
#
loop_
_entity_poly.entity_id
_entity_poly.type
_entity_poly.pdbx_seq_one_letter_code
_entity_poly.pdbx_strand_id
1 'polypeptide(L)'
;HLPRQSLSARSYQSIGATVPAQRTTWAAVRLDPERAEGAVQARGGGSIGAQRALLTAVQRVASQIEGAGFEATILSEPELISALGTACHVMQVAANTSAAANRRTEETRRYWRCDGSWHTTYWLDKPPTFSDRTSADFFANVGSLPALATSVAVNLAKGTGDSVAFSCFIRIAAGSEQQLTESGKVLEQRAGQAGAGLTRLDGEQLPGLVATVPLGGE
;
A
#
# COMPACT_ATOMS: atom_id res chain seq x y z
N HIS A 1 1.88 6.48 17.64
CA HIS A 1 3.20 7.15 17.67
C HIS A 1 3.58 7.49 19.10
N LEU A 2 4.56 6.78 19.67
CA LEU A 2 5.12 7.14 20.97
C LEU A 2 6.14 8.27 20.77
N PRO A 3 6.13 9.35 21.58
CA PRO A 3 7.12 10.41 21.51
C PRO A 3 8.54 9.83 21.57
N ARG A 4 9.50 10.38 20.82
CA ARG A 4 10.91 9.94 20.84
C ARG A 4 11.57 9.96 22.23
N GLN A 5 10.98 10.72 23.17
CA GLN A 5 11.44 10.82 24.56
C GLN A 5 10.70 9.85 25.51
N SER A 6 9.72 9.09 25.00
CA SER A 6 9.00 8.10 25.79
C SER A 6 9.95 7.02 26.29
N LEU A 7 9.77 6.64 27.56
CA LEU A 7 10.49 5.54 28.20
C LEU A 7 10.37 4.25 27.37
N SER A 8 9.21 4.02 26.75
CA SER A 8 8.98 2.87 25.87
C SER A 8 9.88 2.91 24.63
N ALA A 9 10.01 4.06 23.96
CA ALA A 9 10.85 4.21 22.76
C ALA A 9 12.35 3.98 23.08
N ARG A 10 12.83 4.47 24.23
CA ARG A 10 14.21 4.22 24.70
C ARG A 10 14.43 2.77 25.12
N SER A 11 13.45 2.15 25.77
CA SER A 11 13.53 0.75 26.19
C SER A 11 13.61 -0.18 24.97
N TYR A 12 12.79 0.04 23.93
CA TYR A 12 12.88 -0.76 22.69
C TYR A 12 14.19 -0.55 21.92
N GLN A 13 14.75 0.66 21.90
CA GLN A 13 16.09 0.91 21.36
C GLN A 13 17.19 0.15 22.12
N SER A 14 17.03 -0.01 23.44
CA SER A 14 18.02 -0.68 24.29
C SER A 14 18.06 -2.20 24.13
N ILE A 15 17.00 -2.82 23.59
CA ILE A 15 16.88 -4.28 23.42
C ILE A 15 17.35 -4.71 22.01
N GLY A 16 17.69 -3.77 21.12
CA GLY A 16 18.06 -4.06 19.72
C GLY A 16 16.92 -4.69 18.90
N ALA A 17 15.73 -4.83 19.49
CA ALA A 17 14.56 -5.38 18.83
C ALA A 17 13.94 -4.29 17.95
N THR A 18 14.05 -4.48 16.64
CA THR A 18 13.14 -3.89 15.67
C THR A 18 11.72 -4.11 16.20
N VAL A 19 11.01 -3.02 16.51
CA VAL A 19 9.58 -3.07 16.88
C VAL A 19 8.89 -4.02 15.91
N PRO A 20 8.05 -4.98 16.37
CA PRO A 20 7.31 -5.82 15.45
C PRO A 20 6.50 -4.88 14.56
N ALA A 21 6.89 -4.74 13.30
CA ALA A 21 6.14 -3.97 12.34
C ALA A 21 4.81 -4.69 12.20
N GLN A 22 3.74 -4.10 12.73
CA GLN A 22 2.40 -4.61 12.45
C GLN A 22 2.24 -4.63 10.94
N ARG A 23 2.12 -5.83 10.38
CA ARG A 23 1.91 -6.03 8.95
C ARG A 23 0.45 -6.32 8.71
N THR A 24 -0.23 -5.37 8.10
CA THR A 24 -1.59 -5.58 7.57
C THR A 24 -1.48 -5.84 6.08
N THR A 25 -2.19 -6.86 5.59
CA THR A 25 -2.26 -7.19 4.15
C THR A 25 -3.70 -7.02 3.69
N TRP A 26 -3.89 -6.30 2.60
CA TRP A 26 -5.19 -6.12 1.95
C TRP A 26 -5.16 -6.75 0.56
N ALA A 27 -6.20 -7.48 0.21
CA ALA A 27 -6.44 -7.95 -1.16
C ALA A 27 -7.63 -7.17 -1.73
N ALA A 28 -7.39 -6.40 -2.79
CA ALA A 28 -8.44 -5.70 -3.52
C ALA A 28 -8.74 -6.44 -4.82
N VAL A 29 -10.01 -6.68 -5.10
CA VAL A 29 -10.48 -7.27 -6.37
C VAL A 29 -11.23 -6.21 -7.14
N ARG A 30 -10.96 -6.11 -8.44
CA ARG A 30 -11.62 -5.19 -9.36
C ARG A 30 -12.18 -5.95 -10.54
N LEU A 31 -13.29 -5.45 -11.05
CA LEU A 31 -13.97 -6.00 -12.21
C LEU A 31 -14.20 -4.88 -13.22
N ASP A 32 -13.65 -5.06 -14.41
CA ASP A 32 -14.03 -4.29 -15.59
C ASP A 32 -15.28 -4.96 -16.20
N PRO A 33 -16.46 -4.30 -16.16
CA PRO A 33 -17.70 -4.90 -16.62
C PRO A 33 -17.73 -5.14 -18.13
N GLU A 34 -17.01 -4.36 -18.93
CA GLU A 34 -16.95 -4.54 -20.39
C GLU A 34 -16.17 -5.81 -20.73
N ARG A 35 -15.05 -6.05 -20.03
CA ARG A 35 -14.26 -7.29 -20.18
C ARG A 35 -14.93 -8.52 -19.57
N ALA A 36 -15.87 -8.31 -18.65
CA ALA A 36 -16.57 -9.37 -17.92
C ALA A 36 -18.04 -9.54 -18.36
N GLU A 37 -18.42 -9.05 -19.54
CA GLU A 37 -19.82 -8.96 -19.98
C GLU A 37 -20.59 -10.28 -19.79
N GLY A 38 -20.03 -11.42 -20.22
CA GLY A 38 -20.69 -12.71 -20.06
C GLY A 38 -21.00 -13.08 -18.61
N ALA A 39 -20.09 -12.75 -17.68
CA ALA A 39 -20.28 -12.99 -16.25
C ALA A 39 -21.31 -12.02 -15.63
N VAL A 40 -21.37 -10.79 -16.15
CA VAL A 40 -22.35 -9.76 -15.75
C VAL A 40 -23.75 -10.15 -16.22
N GLN A 41 -23.92 -10.53 -17.48
CA GLN A 41 -25.20 -10.94 -18.06
C GLN A 41 -25.77 -12.18 -17.36
N ALA A 42 -24.92 -13.18 -17.08
CA ALA A 42 -25.32 -14.39 -16.34
C ALA A 42 -25.85 -14.10 -14.93
N ARG A 43 -25.63 -12.90 -14.38
CA ARG A 43 -26.04 -12.47 -13.03
C ARG A 43 -27.15 -11.42 -13.03
N GLY A 44 -27.81 -11.22 -14.17
CA GLY A 44 -28.94 -10.29 -14.32
C GLY A 44 -28.60 -9.00 -15.06
N GLY A 45 -27.37 -8.86 -15.58
CA GLY A 45 -26.97 -7.73 -16.41
C GLY A 45 -26.83 -6.40 -15.65
N GLY A 46 -26.38 -5.37 -16.37
CA GLY A 46 -26.24 -4.02 -15.86
C GLY A 46 -25.33 -3.92 -14.62
N SER A 47 -25.56 -2.87 -13.81
CA SER A 47 -24.78 -2.60 -12.60
C SER A 47 -24.96 -3.68 -11.52
N ILE A 48 -26.17 -4.22 -11.36
CA ILE A 48 -26.46 -5.28 -10.38
C ILE A 48 -25.72 -6.57 -10.74
N GLY A 49 -25.71 -6.95 -12.03
CA GLY A 49 -24.95 -8.09 -12.53
C GLY A 49 -23.45 -7.91 -12.30
N ALA A 50 -22.91 -6.70 -12.51
CA ALA A 50 -21.51 -6.38 -12.25
C ALA A 50 -21.15 -6.47 -10.76
N GLN A 51 -21.99 -5.94 -9.87
CA GLN A 51 -21.80 -6.06 -8.42
C GLN A 51 -21.80 -7.52 -7.96
N ARG A 52 -22.75 -8.34 -8.46
CA ARG A 52 -22.82 -9.77 -8.15
C ARG A 52 -21.62 -10.53 -8.71
N ALA A 53 -21.14 -10.17 -9.90
CA ALA A 53 -19.95 -10.76 -10.50
C ALA A 53 -18.71 -10.46 -9.66
N LEU A 54 -18.53 -9.21 -9.25
CA LEU A 54 -17.45 -8.78 -8.38
C LEU A 54 -17.50 -9.48 -7.02
N LEU A 55 -18.67 -9.55 -6.37
CA LEU A 55 -18.82 -10.24 -5.09
C LEU A 55 -18.45 -11.73 -5.20
N THR A 56 -18.84 -12.39 -6.29
CA THR A 56 -18.43 -13.77 -6.55
C THR A 56 -16.91 -13.89 -6.67
N ALA A 57 -16.25 -12.94 -7.35
CA ALA A 57 -14.80 -12.93 -7.49
C ALA A 57 -14.09 -12.72 -6.14
N VAL A 58 -14.58 -11.79 -5.32
CA VAL A 58 -14.07 -11.55 -3.95
C VAL A 58 -14.18 -12.80 -3.10
N GLN A 59 -15.33 -13.48 -3.11
CA GLN A 59 -15.54 -14.73 -2.37
C GLN A 59 -14.57 -15.83 -2.83
N ARG A 60 -14.33 -15.97 -4.15
CA ARG A 60 -13.36 -16.94 -4.68
C ARG A 60 -11.93 -16.63 -4.20
N VAL A 61 -11.52 -15.36 -4.21
CA VAL A 61 -10.21 -14.96 -3.72
C VAL A 61 -10.08 -15.24 -2.23
N ALA A 62 -11.09 -14.91 -1.43
CA ALA A 62 -11.11 -15.23 0.00
C ALA A 62 -10.96 -16.75 0.24
N SER A 63 -11.75 -17.57 -0.46
CA SER A 63 -11.64 -19.04 -0.34
C SER A 63 -10.29 -19.59 -0.79
N GLN A 64 -9.61 -18.96 -1.76
CA GLN A 64 -8.25 -19.35 -2.17
C GLN A 64 -7.21 -19.01 -1.10
N ILE A 65 -7.34 -17.84 -0.46
CA ILE A 65 -6.50 -17.41 0.66
C ILE A 65 -6.69 -18.36 1.86
N GLU A 66 -7.94 -18.70 2.18
CA GLU A 66 -8.30 -19.68 3.22
C GLU A 66 -7.77 -21.08 2.91
N GLY A 67 -7.91 -21.54 1.66
CA GLY A 67 -7.35 -22.81 1.20
C GLY A 67 -5.83 -22.87 1.31
N ALA A 68 -5.14 -21.73 1.30
CA ALA A 68 -3.70 -21.61 1.54
C ALA A 68 -3.33 -21.52 3.03
N GLY A 69 -4.31 -21.59 3.95
CA GLY A 69 -4.10 -21.61 5.40
C GLY A 69 -4.09 -20.23 6.07
N PHE A 70 -4.53 -19.18 5.39
CA PHE A 70 -4.66 -17.83 5.96
C PHE A 70 -6.10 -17.50 6.32
N GLU A 71 -6.31 -16.60 7.27
CA GLU A 71 -7.65 -16.05 7.52
C GLU A 71 -7.95 -14.92 6.53
N ALA A 72 -9.15 -14.91 5.96
CA ALA A 72 -9.62 -13.87 5.05
C ALA A 72 -10.94 -13.26 5.53
N THR A 73 -10.98 -11.94 5.73
CA THR A 73 -12.19 -11.21 6.11
C THR A 73 -12.57 -10.25 4.99
N ILE A 74 -13.79 -10.37 4.47
CA ILE A 74 -14.35 -9.40 3.53
C ILE A 74 -14.76 -8.15 4.33
N LEU A 75 -14.17 -7.01 3.98
CA LEU A 75 -14.42 -5.75 4.69
C LEU A 75 -15.79 -5.17 4.33
N SER A 76 -16.52 -4.75 5.35
CA SER A 76 -17.66 -3.83 5.23
C SER A 76 -17.21 -2.42 4.87
N GLU A 77 -18.15 -1.55 4.48
CA GLU A 77 -17.86 -0.15 4.15
C GLU A 77 -17.15 0.61 5.30
N PRO A 78 -17.57 0.55 6.57
CA PRO A 78 -16.85 1.21 7.66
C PRO A 78 -15.43 0.67 7.87
N GLU A 79 -15.25 -0.64 7.73
CA GLU A 79 -13.93 -1.28 7.86
C GLU A 79 -13.01 -0.89 6.71
N LEU A 80 -13.54 -0.75 5.50
CA LEU A 80 -12.81 -0.24 4.33
C LEU A 80 -12.37 1.21 4.55
N ILE A 81 -13.25 2.08 5.06
CA ILE A 81 -12.91 3.47 5.39
C ILE A 81 -11.79 3.52 6.45
N SER A 82 -11.87 2.66 7.47
CA SER A 82 -10.82 2.51 8.48
C SER A 82 -9.49 2.03 7.88
N ALA A 83 -9.55 1.05 6.96
CA ALA A 83 -8.38 0.55 6.23
C ALA A 83 -7.73 1.65 5.37
N LEU A 84 -8.52 2.47 4.68
CA LEU A 84 -8.03 3.64 3.92
C LEU A 84 -7.32 4.64 4.82
N GLY A 85 -7.92 5.00 5.96
CA GLY A 85 -7.29 5.91 6.93
C GLY A 85 -5.95 5.38 7.45
N THR A 86 -5.90 4.07 7.73
CA THR A 86 -4.66 3.37 8.13
C THR A 86 -3.61 3.41 7.03
N ALA A 87 -3.99 3.08 5.79
CA ALA A 87 -3.07 3.06 4.64
C ALA A 87 -2.51 4.44 4.32
N CYS A 88 -3.32 5.50 4.41
CA CYS A 88 -2.86 6.87 4.19
C CYS A 88 -1.90 7.37 5.29
N HIS A 89 -1.78 6.65 6.42
CA HIS A 89 -1.02 7.08 7.60
C HIS A 89 -1.44 8.46 8.11
N VAL A 90 -2.73 8.78 7.99
CA VAL A 90 -3.28 10.05 8.48
C VAL A 90 -3.31 9.99 10.00
N MET A 91 -2.63 10.94 10.66
CA MET A 91 -2.76 11.07 12.11
C MET A 91 -4.19 11.51 12.41
N GLN A 92 -4.88 10.75 13.28
CA GLN A 92 -6.15 11.15 13.87
C GLN A 92 -5.90 12.36 14.78
N VAL A 93 -5.76 13.55 14.20
CA VAL A 93 -5.80 14.79 14.97
C VAL A 93 -7.22 14.91 15.47
N ALA A 94 -7.41 14.95 16.80
CA ALA A 94 -8.70 15.18 17.42
C ALA A 94 -9.38 16.34 16.67
N ALA A 95 -10.54 16.04 16.08
CA ALA A 95 -11.21 16.94 15.17
C ALA A 95 -11.58 18.23 15.91
N ASN A 96 -10.71 19.25 15.85
CA ASN A 96 -11.14 20.61 16.06
C ASN A 96 -12.03 20.93 14.85
N THR A 97 -13.33 20.93 15.08
CA THR A 97 -14.38 21.19 14.09
C THR A 97 -14.28 22.57 13.44
N SER A 98 -13.38 23.44 13.94
CA SER A 98 -12.98 24.72 13.35
C SER A 98 -11.87 24.63 12.29
N ALA A 99 -11.18 23.49 12.16
CA ALA A 99 -10.07 23.28 11.20
C ALA A 99 -10.51 22.73 9.84
N ALA A 100 -11.81 22.44 9.65
CA ALA A 100 -12.35 21.88 8.41
C ALA A 100 -12.16 22.78 7.17
N ALA A 101 -11.81 24.06 7.35
CA ALA A 101 -11.61 25.02 6.27
C ALA A 101 -10.18 25.07 5.71
N ASN A 102 -9.16 24.54 6.40
CA ASN A 102 -7.77 24.63 5.95
C ASN A 102 -7.29 23.35 5.27
N ARG A 103 -6.65 23.49 4.10
CA ARG A 103 -6.02 22.38 3.39
C ARG A 103 -4.92 21.77 4.27
N ARG A 104 -5.14 20.51 4.71
CA ARG A 104 -4.20 19.74 5.56
C ARG A 104 -3.06 19.10 4.78
N THR A 105 -3.12 19.16 3.44
CA THR A 105 -2.21 18.46 2.54
C THR A 105 -1.38 19.42 1.70
N GLU A 106 -0.12 19.08 1.53
CA GLU A 106 0.84 19.85 0.75
C GLU A 106 1.64 18.89 -0.14
N GLU A 107 1.78 19.24 -1.41
CA GLU A 107 2.59 18.47 -2.35
C GLU A 107 3.75 19.33 -2.84
N THR A 108 4.94 18.77 -2.73
CA THR A 108 6.16 19.27 -3.35
C THR A 108 6.55 18.33 -4.47
N ARG A 109 7.59 18.67 -5.24
CA ARG A 109 8.10 17.77 -6.27
C ARG A 109 8.46 16.38 -5.72
N ARG A 110 9.01 16.25 -4.51
CA ARG A 110 9.54 14.96 -4.01
C ARG A 110 8.67 14.30 -2.95
N TYR A 111 7.78 15.06 -2.34
CA TYR A 111 7.05 14.63 -1.17
C TYR A 111 5.61 15.12 -1.17
N TRP A 112 4.74 14.31 -0.57
CA TRP A 112 3.42 14.72 -0.13
C TRP A 112 3.37 14.72 1.40
N ARG A 113 2.70 15.71 2.01
CA ARG A 113 2.62 15.87 3.46
C ARG A 113 1.17 15.97 3.90
N CYS A 114 0.85 15.34 5.03
CA CYS A 114 -0.41 15.50 5.75
C CYS A 114 -0.19 15.34 7.25
N ASP A 115 -0.70 16.27 8.05
CA ASP A 115 -0.69 16.19 9.52
C ASP A 115 0.67 15.85 10.16
N GLY A 116 1.74 16.41 9.59
CA GLY A 116 3.12 16.19 10.07
C GLY A 116 3.80 14.92 9.56
N SER A 117 3.09 14.07 8.80
CA SER A 117 3.66 12.92 8.12
C SER A 117 4.13 13.30 6.72
N TRP A 118 5.35 12.89 6.38
CA TRP A 118 5.97 13.09 5.07
C TRP A 118 5.95 11.79 4.30
N HIS A 119 5.56 11.84 3.04
CA HIS A 119 5.41 10.68 2.17
C HIS A 119 6.23 10.83 0.91
N THR A 120 6.84 9.72 0.47
CA THR A 120 7.38 9.63 -0.88
C THR A 120 7.05 8.27 -1.49
N THR A 121 6.74 8.25 -2.78
CA THR A 121 6.35 7.05 -3.52
C THR A 121 7.33 6.77 -4.66
N TYR A 122 7.65 5.48 -4.81
CA TYR A 122 8.45 4.94 -5.89
C TYR A 122 7.61 3.95 -6.71
N TRP A 123 7.81 3.95 -8.02
CA TRP A 123 7.39 2.87 -8.91
C TRP A 123 8.55 1.87 -9.06
N LEU A 124 8.23 0.57 -8.99
CA LEU A 124 9.11 -0.52 -9.31
C LEU A 124 9.10 -0.74 -10.84
N ASP A 125 9.95 0.02 -11.54
CA ASP A 125 10.04 0.01 -13.01
C ASP A 125 10.66 -1.29 -13.56
N LYS A 126 11.52 -1.92 -12.77
CA LYS A 126 12.08 -3.25 -13.02
C LYS A 126 11.88 -4.11 -11.78
N PRO A 127 11.15 -5.23 -11.88
CA PRO A 127 10.97 -6.11 -10.73
C PRO A 127 12.30 -6.72 -10.28
N PRO A 128 12.41 -7.15 -9.00
CA PRO A 128 13.55 -7.95 -8.56
C PRO A 128 13.61 -9.25 -9.36
N THR A 129 14.77 -9.90 -9.37
CA THR A 129 14.87 -11.23 -9.96
C THR A 129 13.98 -12.17 -9.14
N PHE A 130 12.85 -12.60 -9.70
CA PHE A 130 11.93 -13.53 -9.05
C PHE A 130 12.52 -14.94 -9.10
N SER A 131 13.30 -15.30 -8.09
CA SER A 131 13.48 -16.69 -7.67
C SER A 131 12.69 -16.88 -6.36
N ASP A 132 12.26 -18.10 -6.05
CA ASP A 132 11.34 -18.36 -4.93
C ASP A 132 11.80 -17.82 -3.56
N ARG A 133 13.11 -17.60 -3.37
CA ARG A 133 13.65 -16.99 -2.14
C ARG A 133 13.84 -15.47 -2.25
N THR A 134 14.33 -14.98 -3.39
CA THR A 134 14.77 -13.57 -3.53
C THR A 134 13.62 -12.56 -3.52
N SER A 135 12.41 -12.95 -3.93
CA SER A 135 11.25 -12.05 -4.00
C SER A 135 10.58 -11.81 -2.64
N ALA A 136 10.40 -12.88 -1.85
CA ALA A 136 9.89 -12.78 -0.48
C ALA A 136 10.85 -11.98 0.41
N ASP A 137 12.15 -12.22 0.25
CA ASP A 137 13.21 -11.48 0.94
C ASP A 137 13.18 -10.00 0.58
N PHE A 138 12.93 -9.65 -0.70
CA PHE A 138 12.84 -8.25 -1.11
C PHE A 138 11.72 -7.50 -0.37
N PHE A 139 10.49 -8.00 -0.39
CA PHE A 139 9.37 -7.29 0.24
C PHE A 139 9.46 -7.29 1.78
N ALA A 140 10.02 -8.36 2.38
CA ALA A 140 10.34 -8.37 3.81
C ALA A 140 11.38 -7.29 4.16
N ASN A 141 12.41 -7.13 3.32
CA ASN A 141 13.42 -6.08 3.46
C ASN A 141 12.83 -4.67 3.21
N VAL A 142 11.87 -4.50 2.31
CA VAL A 142 11.16 -3.22 2.15
C VAL A 142 10.30 -2.91 3.38
N GLY A 143 9.64 -3.92 3.95
CA GLY A 143 8.84 -3.79 5.17
C GLY A 143 9.65 -3.40 6.42
N SER A 144 10.96 -3.63 6.43
CA SER A 144 11.87 -3.31 7.54
C SER A 144 12.63 -1.99 7.38
N LEU A 145 12.17 -1.07 6.53
CA LEU A 145 12.77 0.26 6.38
C LEU A 145 12.61 1.08 7.68
N PRO A 146 13.56 1.98 8.00
CA PRO A 146 13.53 2.84 9.19
C PRO A 146 12.51 4.00 9.05
N ALA A 147 11.26 3.67 8.79
CA ALA A 147 10.16 4.59 8.49
C ALA A 147 9.03 4.49 9.54
N LEU A 148 8.10 5.44 9.53
CA LEU A 148 6.88 5.35 10.34
C LEU A 148 5.90 4.31 9.77
N ALA A 149 5.86 4.19 8.44
CA ALA A 149 5.15 3.15 7.74
C ALA A 149 5.76 2.94 6.34
N THR A 150 5.69 1.71 5.85
CA THR A 150 5.98 1.38 4.45
C THR A 150 4.75 0.69 3.87
N SER A 151 4.25 1.20 2.75
CA SER A 151 3.15 0.58 1.99
C SER A 151 3.72 0.02 0.70
N VAL A 152 3.41 -1.25 0.41
CA VAL A 152 3.76 -1.90 -0.85
C VAL A 152 2.45 -2.30 -1.50
N ALA A 153 2.18 -1.76 -2.69
CA ALA A 153 1.03 -2.13 -3.49
C ALA A 153 1.51 -2.88 -4.73
N VAL A 154 1.00 -4.09 -4.92
CA VAL A 154 1.25 -4.93 -6.09
C VAL A 154 -0.07 -5.09 -6.82
N ASN A 155 -0.10 -4.69 -8.09
CA ASN A 155 -1.26 -4.89 -8.96
C ASN A 155 -0.93 -5.98 -9.98
N LEU A 156 -1.87 -6.91 -10.11
CA LEU A 156 -1.84 -7.97 -11.10
C LEU A 156 -3.07 -7.80 -11.99
N ALA A 157 -2.84 -7.70 -13.30
CA ALA A 157 -3.89 -7.59 -14.29
C ALA A 157 -3.65 -8.56 -15.44
N LYS A 158 -4.68 -8.78 -16.27
CA LYS A 158 -4.50 -9.54 -17.51
C LYS A 158 -3.54 -8.79 -18.44
N GLY A 159 -2.45 -9.44 -18.83
CA GLY A 159 -1.50 -8.92 -19.79
C GLY A 159 -1.87 -9.28 -21.23
N THR A 160 -0.90 -9.20 -22.13
CA THR A 160 -1.06 -9.63 -23.53
C THR A 160 -0.98 -11.16 -23.62
N GLY A 161 -1.87 -11.77 -24.40
CA GLY A 161 -2.00 -13.23 -24.47
C GLY A 161 -2.32 -13.85 -23.11
N ASP A 162 -1.50 -14.81 -22.68
CA ASP A 162 -1.60 -15.50 -21.39
C ASP A 162 -0.69 -14.89 -20.31
N SER A 163 -0.08 -13.73 -20.57
CA SER A 163 0.76 -13.05 -19.58
C SER A 163 -0.05 -12.35 -18.51
N VAL A 164 0.59 -12.13 -17.35
CA VAL A 164 0.08 -11.28 -16.27
C VAL A 164 0.83 -9.96 -16.31
N ALA A 165 0.10 -8.86 -16.44
CA ALA A 165 0.67 -7.53 -16.25
C ALA A 165 0.91 -7.29 -14.76
N PHE A 166 2.09 -6.78 -14.43
CA PHE A 166 2.54 -6.53 -13.06
C PHE A 166 2.93 -5.07 -12.93
N SER A 167 2.41 -4.39 -11.91
CA SER A 167 2.92 -3.09 -11.47
C SER A 167 3.06 -3.09 -9.94
N CYS A 168 4.06 -2.35 -9.44
CA CYS A 168 4.30 -2.28 -8.01
C CYS A 168 4.74 -0.87 -7.60
N PHE A 169 4.16 -0.38 -6.50
CA PHE A 169 4.46 0.91 -5.92
C PHE A 169 4.86 0.75 -4.47
N ILE A 170 5.87 1.51 -4.04
CA ILE A 170 6.39 1.50 -2.67
C ILE A 170 6.30 2.92 -2.13
N ARG A 171 5.48 3.13 -1.10
CA ARG A 171 5.37 4.41 -0.39
C ARG A 171 6.02 4.31 0.98
N ILE A 172 6.86 5.27 1.30
CA ILE A 172 7.45 5.44 2.62
C ILE A 172 6.77 6.62 3.30
N ALA A 173 6.39 6.48 4.56
CA ALA A 173 5.94 7.56 5.43
C ALA A 173 6.94 7.79 6.57
N ALA A 174 7.29 9.05 6.85
CA ALA A 174 8.25 9.41 7.91
C ALA A 174 7.82 10.69 8.65
N GLY A 175 8.39 10.92 9.84
CA GLY A 175 8.06 12.08 10.67
C GLY A 175 8.78 13.38 10.28
N SER A 176 9.73 13.31 9.35
CA SER A 176 10.46 14.46 8.82
C SER A 176 10.99 14.18 7.41
N GLU A 177 11.26 15.24 6.66
CA GLU A 177 11.91 15.15 5.34
C GLU A 177 13.27 14.44 5.40
N GLN A 178 14.08 14.73 6.41
CA GLN A 178 15.38 14.10 6.59
C GLN A 178 15.24 12.57 6.77
N GLN A 179 14.35 12.13 7.67
CA GLN A 179 14.12 10.70 7.90
C GLN A 179 13.58 10.01 6.64
N LEU A 180 12.72 10.70 5.88
CA LEU A 180 12.20 10.20 4.61
C LEU A 180 13.30 10.02 3.56
N THR A 181 14.20 11.00 3.47
CA THR A 181 15.35 10.98 2.57
C THR A 181 16.30 9.83 2.92
N GLU A 182 16.60 9.64 4.20
CA GLU A 182 17.43 8.53 4.70
C GLU A 182 16.79 7.17 4.38
N SER A 183 15.48 7.03 4.65
CA SER A 183 14.73 5.80 4.34
C SER A 183 14.68 5.52 2.83
N GLY A 184 14.55 6.56 2.00
CA GLY A 184 14.61 6.45 0.53
C GLY A 184 15.95 5.91 0.04
N LYS A 185 17.07 6.42 0.58
CA LYS A 185 18.41 5.90 0.24
C LYS A 185 18.56 4.41 0.61
N VAL A 186 18.05 4.00 1.77
CA VAL A 186 18.08 2.60 2.20
C VAL A 186 17.23 1.72 1.27
N LEU A 187 16.05 2.21 0.84
CA LEU A 187 15.21 1.52 -0.14
C LEU A 187 15.93 1.35 -1.49
N GLU A 188 16.49 2.42 -2.04
CA GLU A 188 17.24 2.40 -3.30
C GLU A 188 18.41 1.43 -3.25
N GLN A 189 19.17 1.42 -2.13
CA GLN A 189 20.26 0.47 -1.92
C GLN A 189 19.77 -0.99 -1.89
N ARG A 190 18.69 -1.28 -1.14
CA ARG A 190 18.10 -2.63 -1.03
C ARG A 190 17.56 -3.11 -2.39
N ALA A 191 16.94 -2.22 -3.16
CA ALA A 191 16.46 -2.53 -4.51
C ALA A 191 17.61 -2.86 -5.46
N GLY A 192 18.69 -2.07 -5.45
CA GLY A 192 19.89 -2.34 -6.24
C GLY A 192 20.51 -3.70 -5.92
N GLN A 193 20.60 -4.07 -4.64
CA GLN A 193 21.08 -5.39 -4.20
C GLN A 193 20.19 -6.54 -4.69
N ALA A 194 18.88 -6.32 -4.83
CA ALA A 194 17.93 -7.30 -5.35
C ALA A 194 17.82 -7.29 -6.89
N GLY A 195 18.58 -6.43 -7.58
CA GLY A 195 18.51 -6.23 -9.02
C GLY A 195 17.23 -5.54 -9.51
N ALA A 196 16.45 -4.98 -8.59
CA ALA A 196 15.24 -4.20 -8.86
C ALA A 196 15.58 -2.76 -9.25
N GLY A 197 14.74 -2.17 -10.09
CA GLY A 197 14.79 -0.75 -10.44
C GLY A 197 13.69 0.03 -9.72
N LEU A 198 13.99 1.26 -9.34
CA LEU A 198 13.04 2.17 -8.71
C LEU A 198 13.11 3.54 -9.35
N THR A 199 11.94 4.09 -9.67
CA THR A 199 11.77 5.48 -10.08
C THR A 199 10.91 6.20 -9.04
N ARG A 200 11.44 7.24 -8.40
CA ARG A 200 10.63 8.10 -7.51
C ARG A 200 9.64 8.90 -8.35
N LEU A 201 8.40 8.97 -7.90
CA LEU A 201 7.32 9.68 -8.58
C LEU A 201 7.41 11.21 -8.37
N ASP A 202 8.51 11.81 -8.81
CA ASP A 202 8.76 13.25 -8.63
C ASP A 202 7.72 14.07 -9.41
N GLY A 203 6.90 14.84 -8.69
CA GLY A 203 5.77 15.62 -9.22
C GLY A 203 4.44 14.87 -9.23
N GLU A 204 4.43 13.59 -8.85
CA GLU A 204 3.28 12.69 -8.88
C GLU A 204 3.11 11.94 -7.54
N GLN A 205 3.33 12.64 -6.43
CA GLN A 205 3.30 12.04 -5.09
C GLN A 205 1.88 11.77 -4.62
N LEU A 206 0.92 12.64 -4.94
CA LEU A 206 -0.50 12.39 -4.65
C LEU A 206 -1.04 11.19 -5.46
N PRO A 207 -0.85 11.10 -6.79
CA PRO A 207 -1.15 9.88 -7.54
C PRO A 207 -0.45 8.64 -6.96
N GLY A 208 0.82 8.76 -6.57
CA GLY A 208 1.56 7.66 -5.92
C GLY A 208 0.95 7.22 -4.58
N LEU A 209 0.46 8.16 -3.77
CA LEU A 209 -0.28 7.85 -2.54
C LEU A 209 -1.55 7.07 -2.87
N VAL A 210 -2.33 7.53 -3.87
CA VAL A 210 -3.55 6.84 -4.30
C VAL A 210 -3.21 5.43 -4.80
N ALA A 211 -2.19 5.26 -5.63
CA ALA A 211 -1.72 3.96 -6.13
C ALA A 211 -1.31 2.96 -5.03
N THR A 212 -1.11 3.42 -3.79
CA THR A 212 -0.65 2.61 -2.65
C THR A 212 -1.66 2.46 -1.53
N VAL A 213 -2.91 2.91 -1.69
CA VAL A 213 -4.01 2.63 -0.76
C VAL A 213 -4.92 1.51 -1.28
N PRO A 214 -5.63 0.78 -0.40
CA PRO A 214 -6.67 -0.14 -0.82
C PRO A 214 -7.63 0.56 -1.80
N LEU A 215 -7.94 -0.07 -2.93
CA LEU A 215 -8.78 0.48 -4.00
C LEU A 215 -8.21 1.67 -4.80
N GLY A 216 -6.96 2.07 -4.62
CA GLY A 216 -6.39 3.24 -5.32
C GLY A 216 -5.44 2.95 -6.50
N GLY A 217 -5.26 1.70 -6.93
CA GLY A 217 -4.54 1.41 -8.18
C GLY A 217 -5.29 1.86 -9.44
N GLU A 218 -4.76 1.60 -10.63
CA GLU A 218 -5.54 1.55 -11.89
C GLU A 218 -5.58 0.10 -12.39
#